data_AF-A0A257K558-F1
#
_entry.id   AF-A0A257K558-F1
#
_cell.length_a   1.000
_cell.length_b   1.000
_cell.length_c   1.000
_cell.angle_alpha   90.00
_cell.angle_beta   90.00
_cell.angle_gamma   90.00
#
_symmetry.space_group_name_H-M   'P 1'
#
loop_
_entity.id
_entity.type
_entity.pdbx_description
1 polymer ?
#
loop_
_entity_poly.entity_id
_entity_poly.type
_entity_poly.pdbx_seq_one_letter_code
_entity_poly.pdbx_strand_id
1 'polypeptide(L)' 'MTEDLDKDTALGRAQRLARKRQALMFVVWTCSGYAAASEDDLDTWWQGATAVAEVHEDGVCV' A
#
# COMPACT_ATOMS: atom_id res chain seq x y z
N MET A 1 4.06 11.76 16.48
CA MET A 1 4.58 11.93 15.11
C MET A 1 5.26 10.64 14.65
N THR A 2 4.53 9.52 14.64
CA THR A 2 5.05 8.20 14.25
C THR A 2 4.24 7.61 13.10
N GLU A 3 2.95 7.96 13.01
CA GLU A 3 2.03 7.51 11.97
C GLU A 3 2.45 7.96 10.56
N ASP A 4 3.02 9.16 10.40
CA ASP A 4 3.53 9.65 9.11
C ASP A 4 4.75 8.84 8.63
N LEU A 5 5.62 8.40 9.55
CA LEU A 5 6.82 7.65 9.21
C LEU A 5 6.49 6.23 8.72
N ASP A 6 5.50 5.61 9.34
CA ASP A 6 5.02 4.28 8.96
C ASP A 6 4.27 4.32 7.62
N LYS A 7 3.51 5.39 7.37
CA LYS A 7 2.84 5.62 6.09
C LYS A 7 3.85 5.81 4.95
N ASP A 8 4.87 6.65 5.13
CA ASP A 8 5.91 6.86 4.12
C ASP A 8 6.72 5.60 3.85
N THR A 9 6.98 4.80 4.88
CA THR A 9 7.67 3.52 4.73
C THR A 9 6.81 2.53 3.93
N ALA A 10 5.51 2.45 4.20
CA ALA A 10 4.59 1.61 3.45
C ALA A 10 4.44 2.09 2.00
N LEU A 11 4.39 3.40 1.77
CA LEU A 11 4.36 4.01 0.44
C LEU A 11 5.62 3.68 -0.37
N GLY A 12 6.80 3.84 0.23
CA GLY A 12 8.06 3.50 -0.42
C GLY A 12 8.17 2.01 -0.77
N ARG A 13 7.59 1.13 0.06
CA ARG A 13 7.48 -0.31 -0.25
C ARG A 13 6.51 -0.55 -1.41
N ALA A 14 5.33 0.06 -1.39
CA ALA A 14 4.33 -0.05 -2.45
C ALA A 14 4.90 0.41 -3.80
N GLN A 15 5.59 1.55 -3.86
CA GLN A 15 6.24 2.03 -5.08
C GLN A 15 7.33 1.12 -5.63
N ARG A 16 8.10 0.47 -4.75
CA ARG A 16 9.12 -0.51 -5.18
C ARG A 16 8.47 -1.80 -5.67
N LEU A 17 7.43 -2.26 -5.00
CA LEU A 17 6.67 -3.44 -5.39
C LEU A 17 5.92 -3.22 -6.71
N ALA A 18 5.30 -2.06 -6.90
CA ALA A 18 4.57 -1.71 -8.11
C ALA A 18 5.49 -1.74 -9.33
N ARG A 19 6.66 -1.07 -9.22
CA ARG A 19 7.69 -1.10 -10.27
C ARG A 19 8.27 -2.49 -10.52
N LYS A 20 8.52 -3.27 -9.46
CA LYS A 20 9.12 -4.61 -9.58
C LYS A 20 8.16 -5.61 -10.20
N ARG A 21 6.87 -5.51 -9.88
CA ARG A 21 5.83 -6.44 -10.34
C ARG A 21 5.09 -5.96 -11.58
N GLN A 22 5.29 -4.71 -12.01
CA GLN A 22 4.48 -4.06 -13.06
C GLN A 22 2.98 -4.24 -12.78
N ALA A 23 2.61 -3.92 -11.55
CA ALA A 23 1.27 -4.17 -11.03
C ALA A 23 0.88 -3.07 -10.05
N LEU A 24 -0.43 -2.81 -9.95
CA LEU A 24 -1.00 -1.85 -9.02
C LEU A 24 -0.75 -2.31 -7.57
N MET A 25 -0.30 -1.39 -6.72
CA MET A 25 -0.10 -1.63 -5.29
C MET A 25 -0.87 -0.59 -4.49
N PHE A 26 -1.28 -0.97 -3.29
CA PHE A 26 -2.08 -0.17 -2.39
C PHE A 26 -1.36 -0.03 -1.06
N VAL A 27 -1.47 1.15 -0.44
CA VAL A 27 -1.13 1.31 0.97
C VAL A 27 -2.41 1.22 1.78
N VAL A 28 -2.37 0.40 2.83
CA VAL A 28 -3.56 -0.05 3.53
C VAL A 28 -3.35 0.09 5.03
N TRP A 29 -4.34 0.62 5.73
CA TRP A 29 -4.35 0.79 7.17
C TRP A 29 -5.11 -0.38 7.83
N THR A 30 -4.45 -1.15 8.69
CA THR A 30 -5.01 -2.37 9.32
C THR A 30 -5.44 -2.15 10.77
N CYS A 31 -5.75 -0.91 11.17
CA CYS A 31 -5.97 -0.48 12.56
C CYS A 31 -4.76 -0.70 13.50
N SER A 32 -3.70 -1.35 13.01
CA SER A 32 -2.48 -1.71 13.75
C SER A 32 -1.22 -1.14 13.08
N GLY A 33 -1.34 -0.61 11.87
CA GLY A 33 -0.23 -0.06 11.08
C GLY A 33 -0.55 0.07 9.60
N TYR A 34 0.40 0.65 8.84
CA TYR A 34 0.34 0.72 7.39
C TYR A 34 1.07 -0.46 6.74
N ALA A 35 0.46 -1.05 5.72
CA ALA A 35 1.05 -2.12 4.92
C ALA A 35 0.90 -1.83 3.42
N ALA A 36 1.72 -2.50 2.60
CA ALA A 36 1.55 -2.51 1.15
C ALA A 36 0.86 -3.82 0.73
N ALA A 37 -0.18 -3.73 -0.09
CA ALA A 37 -0.98 -4.84 -0.58
C ALA A 37 -1.16 -4.73 -2.10
N SER A 38 -1.26 -5.85 -2.81
CA SER A 38 -1.70 -5.89 -4.20
C SER A 38 -3.23 -6.04 -4.28
N GLU A 39 -3.82 -5.83 -5.46
CA GLU A 39 -5.27 -6.00 -5.68
C GLU A 39 -5.76 -7.40 -5.25
N ASP A 40 -5.01 -8.45 -5.56
CA ASP A 40 -5.32 -9.83 -5.13
C ASP A 40 -5.31 -9.98 -3.59
N ASP A 41 -4.43 -9.26 -2.90
CA ASP A 41 -4.37 -9.28 -1.43
C ASP A 41 -5.59 -8.54 -0.83
N LEU A 42 -6.12 -7.52 -1.53
CA LEU A 42 -7.37 -6.84 -1.16
C LEU A 42 -8.57 -7.78 -1.25
N ASP A 43 -8.63 -8.64 -2.27
CA ASP A 43 -9.75 -9.57 -2.43
C ASP A 43 -9.72 -10.71 -1.40
N THR A 44 -8.51 -11.14 -1.03
CA THR A 44 -8.33 -12.37 -0.24
C THR A 44 -8.32 -12.16 1.28
N TRP A 45 -7.76 -11.06 1.80
CA TRP A 45 -7.44 -10.89 3.24
C TRP A 45 -8.18 -9.75 3.94
N TRP A 46 -9.13 -9.10 3.27
CA TRP A 46 -9.62 -7.79 3.67
C TRP A 46 -10.90 -7.80 4.52
N GLN A 47 -10.80 -8.23 5.78
CA GLN A 47 -11.81 -7.85 6.78
C GLN A 47 -11.22 -6.81 7.73
N GLY A 48 -11.39 -5.53 7.39
CA GLY A 48 -11.13 -4.40 8.31
C GLY A 48 -9.95 -3.49 7.96
N ALA A 49 -9.22 -3.73 6.87
CA ALA A 49 -8.24 -2.77 6.38
C ALA A 49 -8.92 -1.64 5.58
N THR A 50 -8.29 -0.47 5.47
CA THR A 50 -8.76 0.64 4.62
C THR A 50 -7.64 1.05 3.67
N ALA A 51 -7.93 1.11 2.37
CA ALA A 51 -6.97 1.61 1.39
C ALA A 51 -6.85 3.12 1.57
N VAL A 52 -5.63 3.60 1.76
CA VAL A 52 -5.33 5.01 2.05
C VAL A 52 -4.51 5.69 0.96
N ALA A 53 -3.92 4.91 0.05
CA ALA A 53 -3.24 5.40 -1.15
C ALA A 53 -3.16 4.31 -2.21
N GLU A 54 -3.22 4.70 -3.47
CA GLU A 54 -3.03 3.83 -4.62
C GLU A 54 -1.71 4.19 -5.30
N VAL A 55 -0.92 3.17 -5.66
CA VAL A 55 0.41 3.34 -6.23
C VAL A 55 0.50 2.57 -7.53
N HIS A 56 0.57 3.33 -8.62
CA HIS A 56 0.73 2.79 -9.96
C HIS A 56 2.17 2.34 -10.22
N GLU A 57 2.33 1.53 -11.27
CA GLU A 57 3.64 1.07 -11.76
C GLU A 57 4.59 2.23 -12.15
N ASP A 58 4.05 3.36 -12.59
CA ASP A 58 4.79 4.59 -12.88
C ASP A 58 5.28 5.33 -11.61
N GLY A 59 4.94 4.83 -10.41
CA GLY A 59 5.28 5.43 -9.13
C GLY A 59 4.42 6.64 -8.76
N VAL A 60 3.37 6.92 -9.52
CA VAL A 60 2.36 7.93 -9.21
C VAL A 60 1.49 7.41 -8.07
N CYS A 61 1.37 8.23 -7.02
CA CYS A 61 0.47 7.98 -5.91
C CYS A 61 -0.79 8.82 -6.11
N VAL A 62 -1.97 8.18 -6.06
CA VAL A 62 -3.29 8.84 -6.17
C VAL A 62 -4.07 8.71 -4.87
#